data_AF-A0AA41YTK2-F1
#
_entry.id   AF-A0AA41YTK2-F1
#
_cell.length_a   1.000
_cell.length_b   1.000
_cell.length_c   1.000
_cell.angle_alpha   90.00
_cell.angle_beta   90.00
_cell.angle_gamma   90.00
#
_symmetry.space_group_name_H-M   'P 1'
#
loop_
_entity.id
_entity.type
_entity.pdbx_description
1 polymer ?
#
loop_
_entity_poly.entity_id
_entity_poly.type
_entity_poly.pdbx_seq_one_letter_code
_entity_poly.pdbx_strand_id
1 'polypeptide(L)'
;RMAPLMADMHAWLETTCSRISGRSDMAAAIRYSLKRWDALMLVLRDGRACIDNSAAERAMRPIALGRRNWSFAGSGAGGERAAAIYSLLVTAKVNGLDPEAYLRHVIERVADHPVNRIAERLPWNVDGIRARLDQRLAA
;
A
#
# COMPACT_ATOMS: atom_id res chain seq x y z
N ARG A 1 2.93 15.85 21.20
CA ARG A 1 2.05 16.99 20.81
C ARG A 1 0.74 16.53 20.17
N MET A 2 0.71 15.45 19.37
CA MET A 2 -0.53 14.97 18.71
C MET A 2 -1.49 14.19 19.63
N ALA A 3 -0.98 13.43 20.61
CA ALA A 3 -1.82 12.65 21.53
C ALA A 3 -2.96 13.44 22.22
N PRO A 4 -2.73 14.63 22.81
CA PRO A 4 -3.83 15.40 23.41
C PRO A 4 -4.86 15.86 22.36
N LEU A 5 -4.43 16.26 21.16
CA LEU A 5 -5.36 16.65 20.09
C LEU A 5 -6.26 15.50 19.64
N MET A 6 -5.72 14.27 19.59
CA MET A 6 -6.51 13.08 19.29
C MET A 6 -7.53 12.80 20.41
N ALA A 7 -7.14 12.96 21.68
CA ALA A 7 -8.06 12.80 22.80
C ALA A 7 -9.21 13.82 22.75
N ASP A 8 -8.90 15.09 22.50
CA ASP A 8 -9.89 16.15 22.34
C ASP A 8 -10.84 15.86 21.16
N MET A 9 -10.30 15.37 20.04
CA MET A 9 -11.09 14.97 18.88
C MET A 9 -12.01 13.78 19.20
N HIS A 10 -11.54 12.79 19.97
CA HIS A 10 -12.38 11.66 20.38
C HIS A 10 -13.60 12.13 21.18
N ALA A 11 -13.36 12.92 22.21
CA ALA A 11 -14.41 13.47 23.07
C ALA A 11 -15.39 14.33 22.27
N TRP A 12 -14.87 15.11 21.31
CA TRP A 12 -15.70 15.89 20.39
C TRP A 12 -16.57 15.02 19.48
N LEU A 13 -16.03 13.94 18.91
CA LEU A 13 -16.77 13.00 18.06
C LEU A 13 -17.89 12.30 18.83
N GLU A 14 -17.62 11.82 20.04
CA GLU A 14 -18.62 11.18 20.91
C GLU A 14 -19.75 12.15 21.27
N THR A 15 -19.38 13.37 21.68
CA THR A 15 -20.34 14.43 22.01
C THR A 15 -21.16 14.86 20.79
N THR A 16 -20.54 14.94 19.62
CA THR A 16 -21.24 15.32 18.39
C THR A 16 -22.22 14.23 17.96
N CYS A 17 -21.82 12.96 18.06
CA CYS A 17 -22.68 11.84 17.68
C CYS A 17 -23.95 11.73 18.54
N SER A 18 -23.91 12.15 19.81
CA SER A 18 -25.08 12.13 20.70
C SER A 18 -26.06 13.27 20.44
N ARG A 19 -25.61 14.35 19.79
CA ARG A 19 -26.41 15.57 19.51
C ARG A 19 -27.09 15.55 18.15
N ILE A 20 -26.62 14.72 17.22
CA ILE A 20 -27.16 14.63 15.86
C ILE A 20 -28.08 13.42 15.70
N SER A 21 -28.95 13.47 14.69
CA SER A 21 -29.78 12.32 14.34
C SER A 21 -28.91 11.11 13.99
N GLY A 22 -29.16 9.99 14.66
CA GLY A 22 -28.41 8.75 14.46
C GLY A 22 -28.47 8.20 13.03
N ARG A 23 -29.50 8.56 12.26
CA ARG A 23 -29.67 8.14 10.85
C ARG A 23 -28.98 9.07 9.83
N SER A 24 -28.32 10.14 10.27
CA SER A 24 -27.60 11.04 9.37
C SER A 24 -26.30 10.43 8.85
N ASP A 25 -25.88 10.82 7.64
CA ASP A 25 -24.60 10.43 7.06
C ASP A 25 -23.40 10.87 7.93
N MET A 26 -23.52 12.05 8.57
CA MET A 26 -22.52 12.52 9.53
C MET A 26 -22.41 11.58 10.74
N ALA A 27 -23.52 11.12 11.30
CA ALA A 27 -23.48 10.15 12.39
C ALA A 27 -22.89 8.81 11.95
N ALA A 28 -23.14 8.38 10.70
CA ALA A 28 -22.51 7.19 10.13
C ALA A 28 -20.99 7.34 10.02
N ALA A 29 -20.50 8.49 9.52
CA ALA A 29 -19.07 8.78 9.40
C ALA A 29 -18.37 8.86 10.78
N ILE A 30 -19.01 9.49 11.77
CA ILE A 30 -18.48 9.56 13.14
C ILE A 30 -18.38 8.17 13.74
N ARG A 31 -19.46 7.36 13.68
CA ARG A 31 -19.43 5.98 14.20
C ARG A 31 -18.37 5.12 13.51
N TYR A 32 -18.19 5.28 12.20
CA TYR A 32 -17.13 4.60 11.47
C TYR A 32 -15.74 4.97 11.99
N SER A 33 -15.51 6.27 12.25
CA SER A 33 -14.26 6.78 12.79
C SER A 33 -13.99 6.25 14.21
N LEU A 34 -14.99 6.32 15.09
CA LEU A 34 -14.91 5.80 16.47
C LEU A 34 -14.67 4.28 16.49
N LYS A 35 -15.33 3.52 15.63
CA LYS A 35 -15.11 2.07 15.51
C LYS A 35 -13.66 1.72 15.12
N ARG A 36 -12.96 2.62 14.42
CA ARG A 36 -11.58 2.43 13.96
C ARG A 36 -10.55 3.22 14.78
N TRP A 37 -10.95 3.72 15.94
CA TRP A 37 -10.10 4.62 16.73
C TRP A 37 -8.74 4.02 17.07
N ASP A 38 -8.70 2.74 17.48
CA ASP A 38 -7.44 2.06 17.80
C ASP A 38 -6.46 2.02 16.62
N ALA A 39 -6.99 1.84 15.39
CA ALA A 39 -6.17 1.87 14.18
C ALA A 39 -5.66 3.29 13.87
N LEU A 40 -6.48 4.32 14.08
CA LEU A 40 -6.08 5.72 13.93
C LEU A 40 -5.01 6.13 14.95
N MET A 41 -5.00 5.52 16.14
CA MET A 41 -4.02 5.80 17.19
C MET A 41 -2.69 5.07 16.98
N LEU A 42 -2.58 4.18 15.98
CA LEU A 42 -1.34 3.43 15.69
C LEU A 42 -0.14 4.34 15.43
N VAL A 43 -0.35 5.48 14.75
CA VAL A 43 0.69 6.49 14.48
C VAL A 43 1.32 7.07 15.75
N LEU A 44 0.61 7.06 16.88
CA LEU A 44 1.19 7.47 18.17
C LEU A 44 2.07 6.39 18.81
N ARG A 45 1.93 5.13 18.37
CA ARG A 45 2.63 3.96 18.90
C ARG A 45 3.77 3.50 17.99
N ASP A 46 3.64 3.65 16.68
CA ASP A 46 4.61 3.27 15.67
C ASP A 46 4.91 4.43 14.73
N GLY A 47 6.14 4.97 14.81
CA GLY A 47 6.58 6.08 13.97
C GLY A 47 6.74 5.74 12.48
N ARG A 48 6.64 4.46 12.10
CA ARG A 48 6.61 4.03 10.69
C ARG A 48 5.22 4.14 10.08
N ALA A 49 4.17 4.25 10.90
CA ALA A 49 2.80 4.38 10.41
C ALA A 49 2.55 5.82 9.91
N CYS A 50 2.04 5.94 8.69
CA CYS A 50 1.58 7.21 8.16
C CYS A 50 0.19 7.55 8.71
N ILE A 51 -0.07 8.83 8.98
CA ILE A 51 -1.39 9.31 9.42
C ILE A 51 -2.45 9.23 8.32
N ASP A 52 -2.01 9.29 7.07
CA ASP A 52 -2.84 9.21 5.88
C ASP A 52 -2.48 7.99 5.02
N ASN A 53 -3.37 7.65 4.10
CA ASN A 53 -3.22 6.55 3.15
C ASN A 53 -2.61 6.99 1.81
N SER A 54 -2.07 8.20 1.68
CA SER A 54 -1.64 8.77 0.40
C SER A 54 -0.52 7.95 -0.26
N ALA A 55 0.34 7.32 0.53
CA ALA A 55 1.37 6.42 0.02
C ALA A 55 0.75 5.17 -0.63
N ALA A 56 -0.22 4.54 0.06
CA ALA A 56 -0.93 3.37 -0.46
C ALA A 56 -1.78 3.71 -1.69
N GLU A 57 -2.48 4.85 -1.68
CA GLU A 57 -3.27 5.30 -2.83
C GLU A 57 -2.40 5.59 -4.05
N ARG A 58 -1.25 6.27 -3.86
CA ARG A 58 -0.27 6.48 -4.95
C ARG A 58 0.25 5.17 -5.51
N ALA A 59 0.52 4.18 -4.65
CA ALA A 59 0.95 2.85 -5.08
C ALA A 59 -0.15 2.09 -5.87
N MET A 60 -1.42 2.29 -5.51
CA MET A 60 -2.57 1.66 -6.18
C MET A 60 -3.02 2.39 -7.46
N ARG A 61 -2.70 3.68 -7.62
CA ARG A 61 -3.14 4.50 -8.76
C ARG A 61 -2.79 3.89 -10.13
N PRO A 62 -1.58 3.34 -10.38
CA PRO A 62 -1.27 2.70 -11.66
C PRO A 62 -2.16 1.49 -11.96
N ILE A 63 -2.57 0.74 -10.93
CA ILE A 63 -3.47 -0.41 -11.07
C ILE A 63 -4.87 0.07 -11.44
N ALA A 64 -5.37 1.11 -10.75
CA ALA A 64 -6.69 1.68 -11.02
C ALA A 64 -6.78 2.25 -12.45
N LEU A 65 -5.73 2.93 -12.91
CA LEU A 65 -5.62 3.45 -14.28
C LEU A 65 -5.48 2.33 -15.31
N GLY A 66 -4.61 1.35 -15.05
CA GLY A 66 -4.34 0.23 -15.93
C GLY A 66 -5.57 -0.67 -16.15
N ARG A 67 -6.43 -0.82 -15.14
CA ARG A 67 -7.69 -1.61 -15.25
C ARG A 67 -8.56 -1.19 -16.43
N ARG A 68 -8.58 0.11 -16.80
CA ARG A 68 -9.34 0.59 -17.97
C ARG A 68 -8.74 0.13 -19.31
N ASN A 69 -7.44 -0.20 -19.32
CA ASN A 69 -6.69 -0.56 -20.52
C ASN A 69 -6.45 -2.08 -20.65
N TRP A 70 -6.74 -2.87 -19.61
CA TRP A 70 -6.55 -4.33 -19.62
C TRP A 70 -7.80 -5.04 -20.14
N SER A 71 -8.13 -4.86 -21.42
CA SER A 71 -9.28 -5.52 -22.07
C SER A 71 -9.22 -7.06 -22.03
N PHE A 72 -8.07 -7.62 -21.69
CA PHE A 72 -7.84 -9.07 -21.59
C PHE A 72 -7.92 -9.61 -20.15
N ALA A 73 -7.94 -8.74 -19.14
CA ALA A 73 -8.02 -9.13 -17.73
C ALA A 73 -9.49 -9.18 -17.26
N GLY A 74 -10.27 -10.08 -17.86
CA GLY A 74 -11.72 -10.20 -17.61
C GLY A 74 -12.13 -11.31 -16.64
N SER A 75 -11.19 -12.14 -16.16
CA SER A 75 -11.49 -13.27 -15.27
C SER A 75 -10.88 -13.08 -13.88
N GLY A 76 -11.51 -13.67 -12.86
CA GLY A 76 -11.00 -13.64 -11.48
C GLY A 76 -9.57 -14.18 -11.37
N ALA A 77 -9.26 -15.29 -12.06
CA ALA A 77 -7.91 -15.86 -12.14
C ALA A 77 -6.90 -14.92 -12.82
N GLY A 78 -7.33 -14.15 -13.82
CA GLY A 78 -6.52 -13.09 -14.43
C GLY A 78 -6.20 -11.97 -13.45
N GLY A 79 -7.19 -11.58 -12.62
CA GLY A 79 -7.01 -10.60 -11.54
C GLY A 79 -6.01 -11.06 -10.49
N GLU A 80 -6.08 -12.32 -10.06
CA GLU A 80 -5.15 -12.90 -9.09
C GLU A 80 -3.70 -12.91 -9.61
N ARG A 81 -3.50 -13.34 -10.86
CA ARG A 81 -2.17 -13.31 -11.51
C ARG A 81 -1.64 -11.88 -11.65
N ALA A 82 -2.49 -10.94 -12.04
CA ALA A 82 -2.11 -9.53 -12.11
C ALA A 82 -1.71 -9.01 -10.72
N ALA A 83 -2.47 -9.32 -9.67
CA ALA A 83 -2.15 -8.93 -8.30
C ALA A 83 -0.79 -9.49 -7.85
N ALA A 84 -0.49 -10.76 -8.15
CA ALA A 84 0.81 -11.36 -7.84
C ALA A 84 1.98 -10.64 -8.53
N ILE A 85 1.86 -10.37 -9.84
CA ILE A 85 2.88 -9.67 -10.62
C ILE A 85 3.06 -8.22 -10.11
N TYR A 86 1.97 -7.48 -9.92
CA TYR A 86 2.04 -6.10 -9.41
C TYR A 86 2.64 -6.04 -8.00
N SER A 87 2.30 -6.99 -7.14
CA SER A 87 2.88 -7.07 -5.80
C SER A 87 4.40 -7.26 -5.87
N LEU A 88 4.88 -8.13 -6.76
CA LEU A 88 6.31 -8.35 -6.96
C LEU A 88 7.02 -7.10 -7.49
N LEU A 89 6.45 -6.44 -8.51
CA LEU A 89 6.99 -5.21 -9.11
C LEU A 89 7.05 -4.05 -8.11
N VAL A 90 5.97 -3.82 -7.35
CA VAL A 90 5.92 -2.77 -6.33
C VAL A 90 6.90 -3.06 -5.20
N THR A 91 7.02 -4.32 -4.79
CA THR A 91 8.02 -4.74 -3.79
C THR A 91 9.44 -4.45 -4.27
N ALA A 92 9.77 -4.74 -5.54
CA ALA A 92 11.05 -4.39 -6.12
C ALA A 92 11.32 -2.86 -6.08
N LYS A 93 10.34 -2.04 -6.46
CA LYS A 93 10.45 -0.57 -6.39
C LYS A 93 10.69 -0.08 -4.96
N VAL A 94 9.96 -0.60 -3.97
CA VAL A 94 10.10 -0.18 -2.56
C VAL A 94 11.45 -0.62 -1.97
N ASN A 95 12.05 -1.70 -2.49
CA ASN A 95 13.43 -2.10 -2.17
C ASN A 95 14.51 -1.33 -2.98
N GLY A 96 14.12 -0.32 -3.77
CA GLY A 96 15.05 0.50 -4.55
C GLY A 96 15.62 -0.21 -5.79
N LEU A 97 15.00 -1.30 -6.23
CA LEU A 97 15.41 -2.02 -7.42
C LEU A 97 14.73 -1.48 -8.68
N ASP A 98 15.43 -1.58 -9.82
CA ASP A 98 14.77 -1.44 -11.11
C ASP A 98 13.88 -2.68 -11.37
N PRO A 99 12.55 -2.52 -11.55
CA PRO A 99 11.67 -3.68 -11.61
C PRO A 99 11.85 -4.54 -12.86
N GLU A 100 12.22 -3.95 -14.00
CA GLU A 100 12.48 -4.70 -15.22
C GLU A 100 13.75 -5.53 -15.05
N ALA A 101 14.84 -4.93 -14.59
CA ALA A 101 16.10 -5.61 -14.36
C ALA A 101 15.98 -6.67 -13.27
N TYR A 102 15.15 -6.44 -12.24
CA TYR A 102 14.85 -7.45 -11.23
C TYR A 102 14.12 -8.65 -11.85
N LEU A 103 13.04 -8.42 -12.62
CA LEU A 103 12.33 -9.50 -13.29
C LEU A 103 13.23 -10.28 -14.24
N ARG A 104 14.04 -9.57 -15.04
CA ARG A 104 15.02 -10.19 -15.93
C ARG A 104 15.99 -11.08 -15.16
N HIS A 105 16.57 -10.57 -14.08
CA HIS A 105 17.49 -11.33 -13.24
C HIS A 105 16.87 -12.62 -12.70
N VAL A 106 15.63 -12.54 -12.20
CA VAL A 106 14.89 -13.69 -11.67
C VAL A 106 14.56 -14.68 -12.79
N ILE A 107 13.97 -14.24 -13.90
CA ILE A 107 13.53 -15.12 -15.00
C ILE A 107 14.72 -15.84 -15.65
N GLU A 108 15.87 -15.18 -15.81
CA GLU A 108 17.09 -15.81 -16.34
C GLU A 108 17.64 -16.93 -15.45
N ARG A 109 17.33 -16.92 -14.15
CA ARG A 109 17.94 -17.84 -13.16
C ARG A 109 16.95 -18.82 -12.56
N VAL A 110 15.65 -18.57 -12.69
CA VAL A 110 14.60 -19.34 -11.99
C VAL A 110 14.53 -20.79 -12.46
N ALA A 111 14.83 -21.07 -13.73
CA ALA A 111 14.78 -22.42 -14.29
C ALA A 111 15.79 -23.37 -13.62
N ASP A 112 16.97 -22.84 -13.25
CA ASP A 112 18.06 -23.60 -12.62
C ASP A 112 18.08 -23.45 -11.09
N HIS A 113 17.14 -22.68 -10.51
CA HIS A 113 17.12 -22.39 -9.07
C HIS A 113 16.26 -23.42 -8.30
N PRO A 114 16.73 -23.95 -7.16
CA PRO A 114 15.94 -24.88 -6.37
C PRO A 114 14.60 -24.28 -5.91
N VAL A 115 13.50 -25.01 -6.15
CA VAL A 115 12.13 -24.55 -5.82
C VAL A 115 11.94 -24.25 -4.33
N ASN A 116 12.67 -24.95 -3.45
CA ASN A 116 12.64 -24.73 -2.00
C ASN A 116 13.49 -23.54 -1.53
N ARG A 117 14.18 -22.84 -2.45
CA ARG A 117 15.03 -21.68 -2.15
C ARG A 117 14.62 -20.42 -2.90
N ILE A 118 13.41 -20.37 -3.46
CA ILE A 118 12.89 -19.20 -4.19
C ILE A 118 12.96 -17.91 -3.37
N ALA A 119 12.88 -18.01 -2.04
CA ALA A 119 13.03 -16.87 -1.14
C ALA A 119 14.35 -16.09 -1.33
N GLU A 120 15.44 -16.76 -1.75
CA GLU A 120 16.74 -16.12 -2.05
C GLU A 120 16.68 -15.17 -3.24
N ARG A 121 15.63 -15.26 -4.07
CA ARG A 121 15.41 -14.39 -5.24
C ARG A 121 14.43 -13.26 -4.98
N LEU A 122 13.89 -13.14 -3.76
CA LEU A 122 12.97 -12.07 -3.41
C LEU A 122 13.66 -10.70 -3.42
N PRO A 123 12.93 -9.60 -3.62
CA PRO A 123 13.53 -8.29 -3.90
C PRO A 123 14.49 -7.74 -2.84
N TRP A 124 14.40 -8.19 -1.60
CA TRP A 124 15.29 -7.78 -0.51
C TRP A 124 16.58 -8.62 -0.39
N ASN A 125 16.72 -9.67 -1.22
CA ASN A 125 17.86 -10.58 -1.22
C ASN A 125 18.73 -10.47 -2.49
N VAL A 126 18.44 -9.52 -3.38
CA VAL A 126 19.14 -9.37 -4.66
C VAL A 126 19.96 -8.09 -4.68
N ASP A 127 21.28 -8.24 -4.80
CA ASP A 127 22.23 -7.14 -4.89
C ASP A 127 22.53 -6.73 -6.34
N GLY A 128 22.96 -5.48 -6.54
CA GLY A 128 23.48 -4.99 -7.82
C GLY A 128 22.43 -4.56 -8.86
N ILE A 129 21.14 -4.69 -8.56
CA ILE A 129 20.03 -4.30 -9.45
C ILE A 129 19.37 -3.00 -8.97
N ARG A 130 20.19 -2.04 -8.53
CA ARG A 130 19.66 -0.77 -8.03
C ARG A 130 19.06 0.02 -9.19
N ALA A 131 17.90 0.62 -8.95
CA ALA A 131 17.34 1.58 -9.87
C ALA A 131 18.39 2.67 -10.13
N ARG A 132 18.64 3.01 -11.40
CA ARG A 132 19.24 4.31 -11.70
C ARG A 132 18.30 5.32 -11.08
N LEU A 133 18.77 6.07 -10.09
CA LEU A 133 18.03 7.22 -9.58
C LEU A 133 17.70 8.11 -10.78
N ASP A 134 16.44 8.08 -11.20
CA ASP A 134 15.97 8.93 -12.28
C ASP A 134 16.24 10.38 -11.87
N GLN A 135 17.20 11.02 -12.54
CA GLN A 135 17.48 12.46 -12.47
C GLN A 135 16.29 13.32 -12.96
N ARG A 136 15.09 12.73 -13.12
CA ARG A 136 13.89 13.34 -13.70
C ARG A 136 12.90 13.88 -12.67
N LEU A 137 13.13 13.67 -11.37
CA LEU A 137 12.31 14.27 -10.29
C LEU A 137 12.93 15.54 -9.68
N ALA A 138 13.98 16.10 -10.31
CA ALA A 138 14.65 17.33 -9.89
C ALA A 138 14.36 18.54 -10.80
N ALA A 139 13.28 18.49 -11.59
CA ALA A 139 12.83 19.60 -12.45
C ALA A 139 11.36 19.93 -12.19
#